data_AF-A0A842T1A9-F1
#
_entry.id   AF-A0A842T1A9-F1
#
_cell.length_a   1.000
_cell.length_b   1.000
_cell.length_c   1.000
_cell.angle_alpha   90.00
_cell.angle_beta   90.00
_cell.angle_gamma   90.00
#
_symmetry.space_group_name_H-M   'P 1'
#
loop_
_entity.id
_entity.type
_entity.pdbx_description
1 polymer ?
#
loop_
_entity_poly.entity_id
_entity_poly.type
_entity_poly.pdbx_seq_one_letter_code
_entity_poly.pdbx_strand_id
1 'polypeptide(L)'
;MKIENLEPRQKKIYFLLLKINKLASQAYLGTIFTLGQDENPDRFQQAANSIRHILGLISRDVNIEFDTTEYKMLIDFFNNILKCRDLQDRYEIEELNIKYINQKKKLKVKITDKPDVLPEIIQENISMLISEWNELNQFFIKTAHYYSETIDEALFYEQFRKFEFIILELFKSSTEIKNNLDDLMNVSEPNDDHIYLLIKYILKPADSHYFFTNLKKPKWFELLKNHNFFKEPKGLDPGSFMIHFFPQMNYLKNIASEKPDEVLQVLSNLQDTQTLILRRAIIECIKNLPIDYVTKTDKILKRITKSPDIALHSILKEICLDLIENSEIDFLEKILKIMFSFKDTSQSSEDLLRFLLTAFNLVLK
;
A
#
# COMPACT_ATOMS: atom_id res chain seq x y z
N MET A 1 25.10 -20.15 23.00
CA MET A 1 24.76 -20.98 21.82
C MET A 1 25.52 -20.51 20.60
N LYS A 2 26.06 -21.43 19.77
CA LYS A 2 26.69 -21.08 18.48
C LYS A 2 25.64 -21.01 17.38
N ILE A 3 25.80 -20.11 16.41
CA ILE A 3 24.88 -19.97 15.25
C ILE A 3 24.78 -21.28 14.46
N GLU A 4 25.86 -22.06 14.40
CA GLU A 4 25.93 -23.36 13.73
C GLU A 4 24.86 -24.34 14.22
N ASN A 5 24.48 -24.25 15.50
CA ASN A 5 23.52 -25.13 16.16
C ASN A 5 22.06 -24.73 15.94
N LEU A 6 21.81 -23.62 15.24
CA LEU A 6 20.44 -23.19 14.93
C LEU A 6 19.87 -23.99 13.76
N GLU A 7 18.56 -24.24 13.82
CA GLU A 7 17.80 -24.75 12.68
C GLU A 7 17.84 -23.76 11.50
N PRO A 8 17.68 -24.21 10.24
CA PRO A 8 17.73 -23.33 9.06
C PRO A 8 16.80 -22.12 9.16
N ARG A 9 15.58 -22.32 9.69
CA ARG A 9 14.61 -21.24 9.94
C ARG A 9 15.13 -20.22 10.95
N GLN A 10 15.72 -20.70 12.05
CA GLN A 10 16.26 -19.85 13.11
C GLN A 10 17.50 -19.08 12.63
N LYS A 11 18.35 -19.71 11.81
CA LYS A 11 19.48 -19.02 11.15
C LYS A 11 18.99 -17.86 10.29
N LYS A 12 17.94 -18.09 9.49
CA LYS A 12 17.31 -17.03 8.68
C LYS A 12 16.83 -15.88 9.55
N ILE A 13 16.07 -16.16 10.62
CA ILE A 13 15.58 -15.15 11.57
C ILE A 13 16.73 -14.38 12.20
N TYR A 14 17.76 -15.07 12.67
CA TYR A 14 18.95 -14.44 13.24
C TYR A 14 19.60 -13.44 12.28
N PHE A 15 19.80 -13.82 11.01
CA PHE A 15 20.41 -12.91 10.03
C PHE A 15 19.48 -11.76 9.62
N LEU A 16 18.16 -11.97 9.58
CA LEU A 16 17.20 -10.88 9.39
C LEU A 16 17.28 -9.87 10.53
N LEU A 17 17.25 -10.36 11.78
CA LEU A 17 17.39 -9.51 12.96
C LEU A 17 18.74 -8.80 12.98
N LEU A 18 19.84 -9.46 12.58
CA LEU A 18 21.17 -8.86 12.55
C LEU A 18 21.26 -7.66 11.59
N LYS A 19 20.59 -7.75 10.43
CA LYS A 19 20.50 -6.63 9.46
C LYS A 19 19.74 -5.43 10.03
N ILE A 20 18.78 -5.68 10.92
CA ILE A 20 17.93 -4.64 11.52
C ILE A 20 18.63 -4.04 12.74
N ASN A 21 19.02 -4.89 13.69
CA ASN A 21 19.61 -4.50 14.96
C ASN A 21 20.43 -5.65 15.56
N LYS A 22 21.73 -5.43 15.77
CA LYS A 22 22.64 -6.44 16.33
C LYS A 22 22.19 -6.96 17.69
N LEU A 23 21.70 -6.10 18.58
CA LEU A 23 21.22 -6.51 19.91
C LEU A 23 19.97 -7.40 19.81
N ALA A 24 19.08 -7.13 18.85
CA ALA A 24 17.92 -7.99 18.61
C ALA A 24 18.35 -9.40 18.18
N SER A 25 19.35 -9.52 17.30
CA SER A 25 19.88 -10.83 16.90
C SER A 25 20.52 -11.60 18.06
N GLN A 26 21.21 -10.91 18.97
CA GLN A 26 21.82 -11.51 20.15
C GLN A 26 20.77 -11.94 21.17
N ALA A 27 19.74 -11.10 21.41
CA ALA A 27 18.62 -11.46 22.26
C ALA A 27 17.88 -12.69 21.73
N TYR A 28 17.74 -12.84 20.41
CA TYR A 28 17.16 -14.04 19.80
C TYR A 28 17.99 -15.30 20.06
N LEU A 29 19.32 -15.23 19.94
CA LEU A 29 20.20 -16.34 20.34
C LEU A 29 20.06 -16.69 21.82
N GLY A 30 19.92 -15.66 22.68
CA GLY A 30 19.64 -15.83 24.10
C GLY A 30 18.33 -16.58 24.33
N THR A 31 17.26 -16.19 23.65
CA THR A 31 15.95 -16.88 23.68
C THR A 31 16.10 -18.36 23.33
N ILE A 32 16.70 -18.71 22.18
CA ILE A 32 16.85 -20.12 21.78
C ILE A 32 17.70 -20.89 22.79
N PHE A 33 18.80 -20.30 23.23
CA PHE A 33 19.68 -20.92 24.22
C PHE A 33 18.94 -21.26 25.51
N THR A 34 18.21 -20.29 26.05
CA THR A 34 17.48 -20.46 27.31
C THR A 34 16.34 -21.46 27.17
N LEU A 35 15.59 -21.44 26.05
CA LEU A 35 14.53 -22.43 25.82
C LEU A 35 15.06 -23.87 25.73
N GLY A 36 16.31 -24.07 25.31
CA GLY A 36 16.97 -25.37 25.31
C GLY A 36 17.50 -25.84 26.67
N GLN A 37 17.31 -25.06 27.75
CA GLN A 37 17.73 -25.44 29.10
C GLN A 37 16.56 -26.10 29.85
N ASP A 38 16.32 -27.38 29.60
CA ASP A 38 15.15 -28.09 30.16
C ASP A 38 15.12 -28.13 31.70
N GLU A 39 16.28 -28.00 32.35
CA GLU A 39 16.41 -27.99 33.81
C GLU A 39 16.24 -26.59 34.44
N ASN A 40 16.14 -25.53 33.64
CA ASN A 40 15.99 -24.16 34.13
C ASN A 40 14.50 -23.84 34.37
N PRO A 41 14.06 -23.66 35.64
CA PRO A 41 12.66 -23.39 35.95
C PRO A 41 12.18 -22.02 35.42
N ASP A 42 13.10 -21.07 35.21
CA ASP A 42 12.79 -19.72 34.73
C ASP A 42 12.98 -19.57 33.21
N ARG A 43 13.18 -20.68 32.47
CA ARG A 43 13.54 -20.63 31.04
C ARG A 43 12.55 -19.81 30.22
N PHE A 44 11.27 -19.92 30.51
CA PHE A 44 10.22 -19.22 29.76
C PHE A 44 10.18 -17.73 30.08
N GLN A 45 10.38 -17.32 31.32
CA GLN A 45 10.40 -15.93 31.75
C GLN A 45 11.64 -15.22 31.19
N GLN A 46 12.80 -15.88 31.23
CA GLN A 46 14.04 -15.38 30.65
C GLN A 46 13.96 -15.27 29.11
N ALA A 47 13.39 -16.29 28.45
CA ALA A 47 13.12 -16.27 27.02
C ALA A 47 12.12 -15.15 26.66
N ALA A 48 11.03 -15.01 27.41
CA ALA A 48 10.04 -13.94 27.22
C ALA A 48 10.66 -12.56 27.37
N ASN A 49 11.53 -12.36 28.37
CA ASN A 49 12.21 -11.08 28.56
C ASN A 49 13.11 -10.74 27.37
N SER A 50 13.79 -11.74 26.82
CA SER A 50 14.61 -11.59 25.60
C SER A 50 13.74 -11.28 24.37
N ILE A 51 12.62 -11.97 24.18
CA ILE A 51 11.69 -11.71 23.06
C ILE A 51 11.07 -10.31 23.18
N ARG A 52 10.60 -9.93 24.37
CA ARG A 52 10.11 -8.57 24.65
C ARG A 52 11.17 -7.52 24.33
N HIS A 53 12.44 -7.81 24.62
CA HIS A 53 13.53 -6.91 24.27
C HIS A 53 13.67 -6.77 22.74
N ILE A 54 13.61 -7.87 21.98
CA ILE A 54 13.61 -7.86 20.50
C ILE A 54 12.46 -7.02 19.95
N LEU A 55 11.24 -7.30 20.42
CA LEU A 55 10.04 -6.57 20.01
C LEU A 55 10.20 -5.06 20.30
N GLY A 56 10.72 -4.73 21.48
CA GLY A 56 11.02 -3.36 21.88
C GLY A 56 12.06 -2.68 20.99
N LEU A 57 13.17 -3.33 20.67
CA LEU A 57 14.23 -2.78 19.81
C LEU A 57 13.68 -2.49 18.40
N ILE A 58 12.98 -3.46 17.82
CA ILE A 58 12.43 -3.31 16.47
C ILE A 58 11.43 -2.15 16.40
N SER A 59 10.57 -2.01 17.40
CA SER A 59 9.59 -0.90 17.46
C SER A 59 10.18 0.47 17.81
N ARG A 60 11.35 0.55 18.47
CA ARG A 60 11.90 1.82 19.00
C ARG A 60 12.78 2.57 18.03
N ASP A 61 13.48 1.89 17.13
CA ASP A 61 14.50 2.49 16.25
C ASP A 61 13.93 3.48 15.19
N VAL A 62 12.61 3.73 15.15
CA VAL A 62 12.02 4.80 14.33
C VAL A 62 11.76 6.01 15.22
N ASN A 63 12.41 7.13 14.93
CA ASN A 63 12.09 8.40 15.53
C ASN A 63 10.89 9.00 14.76
N ILE A 64 9.75 9.11 15.41
CA ILE A 64 8.57 9.81 14.87
C ILE A 64 8.39 11.02 15.76
N GLU A 65 8.41 12.22 15.17
CA GLU A 65 7.95 13.42 15.85
C GLU A 65 6.45 13.26 16.10
N PHE A 66 6.09 13.04 17.36
CA PHE A 66 4.71 13.03 17.80
C PHE A 66 4.52 14.28 18.63
N ASP A 67 3.71 15.22 18.14
CA ASP A 67 3.36 16.40 18.91
C ASP A 67 2.38 16.01 20.03
N THR A 68 2.94 15.70 21.19
CA THR A 68 2.16 15.42 22.40
C THR A 68 1.31 16.61 22.83
N THR A 69 1.63 17.82 22.38
CA THR A 69 0.90 19.05 22.68
C THR A 69 -0.41 19.09 21.92
N GLU A 70 -0.37 18.87 20.60
CA GLU A 70 -1.56 18.81 19.74
C GLU A 70 -2.54 17.73 20.22
N TYR A 71 -2.03 16.56 20.61
CA TYR A 71 -2.85 15.47 21.12
C TYR A 71 -3.54 15.81 22.45
N LYS A 72 -2.81 16.42 23.40
CA LYS A 72 -3.40 16.90 24.66
C LYS A 72 -4.45 17.97 24.42
N MET A 73 -4.18 18.91 23.52
CA MET A 73 -5.15 19.93 23.12
C MET A 73 -6.43 19.31 22.56
N LEU A 74 -6.32 18.22 21.79
CA LEU A 74 -7.47 17.50 21.25
C LEU A 74 -8.29 16.81 22.34
N ILE A 75 -7.65 16.14 23.30
CA ILE A 75 -8.33 15.52 24.46
C ILE A 75 -9.03 16.59 25.29
N ASP A 76 -8.34 17.68 25.60
CA ASP A 76 -8.90 18.79 26.37
C ASP A 76 -10.10 19.41 25.64
N PHE A 77 -10.00 19.54 24.31
CA PHE A 77 -11.11 20.00 23.46
C PHE A 77 -12.31 19.06 23.51
N PHE A 78 -12.11 17.74 23.38
CA PHE A 78 -13.19 16.76 23.47
C PHE A 78 -13.82 16.72 24.87
N ASN A 79 -13.00 16.75 25.92
CA ASN A 79 -13.47 16.85 27.31
C ASN A 79 -14.33 18.10 27.52
N ASN A 80 -13.92 19.24 26.95
CA ASN A 80 -14.71 20.47 26.98
C ASN A 80 -16.04 20.34 26.22
N ILE A 81 -16.06 19.67 25.06
CA ILE A 81 -17.32 19.40 24.33
C ILE A 81 -18.26 18.53 25.18
N LEU A 82 -17.74 17.44 25.76
CA LEU A 82 -18.54 16.54 26.60
C LEU A 82 -19.08 17.27 27.84
N LYS A 83 -18.26 18.14 28.45
CA LYS A 83 -18.66 19.01 29.56
C LYS A 83 -19.77 19.98 29.17
N CYS A 84 -19.61 20.70 28.07
CA CYS A 84 -20.60 21.68 27.59
C CYS A 84 -21.93 21.05 27.20
N ARG A 85 -21.95 19.75 26.88
CA ARG A 85 -23.15 19.00 26.49
C ARG A 85 -23.74 18.12 27.60
N ASP A 86 -23.16 18.14 28.80
CA ASP A 86 -23.58 17.31 29.94
C ASP A 86 -23.57 15.80 29.62
N LEU A 87 -22.55 15.38 28.88
CA LEU A 87 -22.38 14.00 28.38
C LEU A 87 -21.24 13.24 29.06
N GLN A 88 -20.59 13.82 30.07
CA GLN A 88 -19.40 13.25 30.71
C GLN A 88 -19.66 11.89 31.37
N ASP A 89 -20.85 11.70 31.95
CA ASP A 89 -21.22 10.42 32.59
C ASP A 89 -21.60 9.32 31.59
N ARG A 90 -21.74 9.66 30.31
CA ARG A 90 -22.17 8.74 29.24
C ARG A 90 -21.02 8.24 28.37
N TYR A 91 -19.91 8.97 28.35
CA TYR A 91 -18.78 8.68 27.49
C TYR A 91 -17.50 8.84 28.28
N GLU A 92 -16.79 7.73 28.47
CA GLU A 92 -15.41 7.75 28.96
C GLU A 92 -14.48 7.90 27.76
N ILE A 93 -13.70 8.97 27.72
CA ILE A 93 -12.58 9.06 26.77
C ILE A 93 -11.49 8.18 27.36
N GLU A 94 -11.32 6.96 26.83
CA GLU A 94 -10.16 6.15 27.16
C GLU A 94 -8.90 6.98 26.89
N GLU A 95 -8.07 7.19 27.92
CA GLU A 95 -6.71 7.68 27.73
C GLU A 95 -5.98 6.64 26.86
N LEU A 96 -6.01 6.86 25.55
CA LEU A 96 -5.22 6.09 24.61
C LEU A 96 -3.77 6.19 25.06
N ASN A 97 -3.20 5.03 25.39
CA ASN A 97 -1.82 4.94 25.81
C ASN A 97 -0.93 5.50 24.69
N ILE A 98 -0.45 6.74 24.85
CA ILE A 98 0.32 7.47 23.84
C ILE A 98 1.55 6.66 23.41
N LYS A 99 2.12 5.87 24.33
CA LYS A 99 3.24 4.95 24.05
C LYS A 99 2.84 3.84 23.08
N TYR A 100 1.61 3.32 23.18
CA TYR A 100 1.06 2.30 22.30
C TYR A 100 0.76 2.84 20.90
N ILE A 101 0.13 4.01 20.79
CA ILE A 101 -0.08 4.70 19.50
C ILE A 101 1.27 4.95 18.81
N ASN A 102 2.25 5.43 19.58
CA ASN A 102 3.59 5.67 19.06
C ASN A 102 4.26 4.39 18.59
N GLN A 103 4.13 3.27 19.30
CA GLN A 103 4.65 1.98 18.84
C GLN A 103 3.97 1.47 17.57
N LYS A 104 2.63 1.55 17.50
CA LYS A 104 1.86 1.17 16.31
C LYS A 104 2.28 1.98 15.09
N LYS A 105 2.41 3.31 15.23
CA LYS A 105 2.89 4.20 14.16
C LYS A 105 4.34 3.90 13.76
N LYS A 106 5.24 3.72 14.73
CA LYS A 106 6.66 3.38 14.48
C LYS A 106 6.81 2.06 13.71
N LEU A 107 6.06 1.04 14.10
CA LEU A 107 6.03 -0.23 13.40
C LEU A 107 5.45 -0.07 11.99
N LYS A 108 4.33 0.65 11.84
CA LYS A 108 3.72 0.91 10.52
C LYS A 108 4.75 1.52 9.56
N VAL A 109 5.47 2.57 10.01
CA VAL A 109 6.53 3.24 9.23
C VAL A 109 7.72 2.31 8.91
N LYS A 110 8.08 1.43 9.85
CA LYS A 110 9.20 0.48 9.63
C LYS A 110 8.86 -0.64 8.65
N ILE A 111 7.60 -1.07 8.65
CA ILE A 111 7.06 -2.06 7.72
C ILE A 111 6.92 -1.43 6.33
N THR A 112 6.35 -0.22 6.29
CA THR A 112 6.04 0.50 5.06
C THR A 112 6.16 2.01 5.26
N ASP A 113 6.91 2.67 4.40
CA ASP A 113 7.18 4.11 4.46
C ASP A 113 5.94 4.96 4.14
N LYS A 114 5.04 4.43 3.30
CA LYS A 114 3.78 5.08 2.90
C LYS A 114 2.64 4.05 2.84
N PRO A 115 2.07 3.64 3.97
CA PRO A 115 0.98 2.65 3.98
C PRO A 115 -0.26 3.14 3.22
N ASP A 116 -0.53 4.44 3.28
CA ASP A 116 -1.82 4.99 2.86
C ASP A 116 -1.96 5.02 1.32
N VAL A 117 -0.86 4.84 0.57
CA VAL A 117 -0.90 4.66 -0.89
C VAL A 117 -1.14 3.22 -1.34
N LEU A 118 -1.12 2.24 -0.42
CA LEU A 118 -1.38 0.85 -0.76
C LEU A 118 -2.89 0.59 -0.89
N PRO A 119 -3.32 -0.45 -1.61
CA PRO A 119 -4.71 -0.90 -1.59
C PRO A 119 -5.23 -1.12 -0.18
N GLU A 120 -6.50 -0.78 0.06
CA GLU A 120 -7.16 -0.87 1.37
C GLU A 120 -6.98 -2.25 2.02
N ILE A 121 -7.17 -3.33 1.25
CA ILE A 121 -6.99 -4.71 1.72
C ILE A 121 -5.56 -5.02 2.19
N ILE A 122 -4.55 -4.38 1.59
CA ILE A 122 -3.16 -4.48 2.03
C ILE A 122 -2.94 -3.66 3.30
N GLN A 123 -3.55 -2.48 3.40
CA GLN A 123 -3.50 -1.67 4.64
C GLN A 123 -4.14 -2.40 5.82
N GLU A 124 -5.23 -3.13 5.59
CA GLU A 124 -5.89 -3.99 6.56
C GLU A 124 -4.96 -5.13 7.01
N ASN A 125 -4.31 -5.82 6.06
CA ASN A 125 -3.33 -6.86 6.38
C ASN A 125 -2.15 -6.34 7.22
N ILE A 126 -1.58 -5.18 6.87
CA ILE A 126 -0.53 -4.54 7.67
C ILE A 126 -1.05 -4.21 9.07
N SER A 127 -2.29 -3.74 9.19
CA SER A 127 -2.91 -3.44 10.48
C SER A 127 -3.11 -4.70 11.33
N MET A 128 -3.49 -5.83 10.71
CA MET A 128 -3.59 -7.13 11.38
C MET A 128 -2.22 -7.59 11.89
N LEU A 129 -1.18 -7.56 11.06
CA LEU A 129 0.18 -7.93 11.46
C LEU A 129 0.70 -7.10 12.65
N ILE A 130 0.38 -5.79 12.67
CA ILE A 130 0.74 -4.94 13.81
C ILE A 130 -0.08 -5.28 15.06
N SER A 131 -1.35 -5.66 14.91
CA SER A 131 -2.16 -6.14 16.03
C SER A 131 -1.58 -7.40 16.64
N GLU A 132 -1.25 -8.39 15.80
CA GLU A 132 -0.62 -9.65 16.23
C GLU A 132 0.73 -9.41 16.90
N TRP A 133 1.54 -8.48 16.39
CA TRP A 133 2.80 -8.06 17.01
C TRP A 133 2.57 -7.53 18.43
N ASN A 134 1.54 -6.70 18.61
CA ASN A 134 1.21 -6.09 19.89
C ASN A 134 0.68 -7.13 20.89
N GLU A 135 -0.17 -8.05 20.44
CA GLU A 135 -0.64 -9.18 21.25
C GLU A 135 0.53 -10.03 21.75
N LEU A 136 1.46 -10.38 20.87
CA LEU A 136 2.68 -11.09 21.25
C LEU A 136 3.50 -10.30 22.27
N ASN A 137 3.69 -9.01 22.05
CA ASN A 137 4.41 -8.17 22.99
C ASN A 137 3.75 -8.17 24.37
N GLN A 138 2.42 -8.08 24.44
CA GLN A 138 1.70 -8.16 25.71
C GLN A 138 1.82 -9.54 26.38
N PHE A 139 1.74 -10.61 25.59
CA PHE A 139 1.96 -11.96 26.09
C PHE A 139 3.35 -12.07 26.73
N PHE A 140 4.43 -11.74 26.01
CA PHE A 140 5.79 -11.85 26.52
C PHE A 140 6.10 -10.86 27.65
N ILE A 141 5.45 -9.69 27.71
CA ILE A 141 5.51 -8.80 28.89
C ILE A 141 4.95 -9.52 30.12
N LYS A 142 3.74 -10.09 30.01
CA LYS A 142 3.08 -10.76 31.13
C LYS A 142 3.91 -11.95 31.63
N THR A 143 4.41 -12.76 30.70
CA THR A 143 5.26 -13.91 31.04
C THR A 143 6.58 -13.49 31.68
N ALA A 144 7.25 -12.46 31.16
CA ALA A 144 8.54 -12.01 31.71
C ALA A 144 8.48 -11.46 33.14
N HIS A 145 7.32 -10.96 33.57
CA HIS A 145 7.13 -10.32 34.88
C HIS A 145 6.42 -11.21 35.91
N TYR A 146 6.35 -12.53 35.67
CA TYR A 146 5.73 -13.49 36.59
C TYR A 146 4.26 -13.18 36.93
N TYR A 147 3.52 -12.54 36.02
CA TYR A 147 2.09 -12.27 36.24
C TYR A 147 1.21 -13.53 36.15
N SER A 148 1.77 -14.66 35.69
CA SER A 148 1.14 -15.98 35.68
C SER A 148 1.93 -16.92 36.60
N GLU A 149 1.25 -17.49 37.61
CA GLU A 149 1.85 -18.42 38.58
C GLU A 149 2.34 -19.73 37.94
N THR A 150 1.75 -20.13 36.80
CA THR A 150 2.17 -21.26 35.98
C THR A 150 2.17 -20.88 34.52
N ILE A 151 3.17 -21.33 33.76
CA ILE A 151 3.27 -21.11 32.32
C ILE A 151 2.85 -22.40 31.62
N ASP A 152 1.83 -22.30 30.77
CA ASP A 152 1.52 -23.35 29.81
C ASP A 152 2.62 -23.38 28.74
N GLU A 153 3.42 -24.45 28.76
CA GLU A 153 4.54 -24.62 27.82
C GLU A 153 4.06 -24.69 26.36
N ALA A 154 2.94 -25.38 26.11
CA ALA A 154 2.42 -25.56 24.76
C ALA A 154 2.00 -24.20 24.18
N LEU A 155 1.29 -23.40 24.98
CA LEU A 155 0.92 -22.03 24.63
C LEU A 155 2.17 -21.16 24.41
N PHE A 156 3.19 -21.27 25.27
CA PHE A 156 4.42 -20.49 25.11
C PHE A 156 5.09 -20.79 23.76
N TYR A 157 5.26 -22.06 23.42
CA TYR A 157 5.87 -22.46 22.15
C TYR A 157 5.02 -22.07 20.94
N GLU A 158 3.70 -22.07 21.07
CA GLU A 158 2.80 -21.52 20.04
C GLU A 158 3.06 -20.03 19.80
N GLN A 159 3.07 -19.23 20.87
CA GLN A 159 3.35 -17.79 20.78
C GLN A 159 4.77 -17.51 20.26
N PHE A 160 5.75 -18.34 20.65
CA PHE A 160 7.11 -18.24 20.13
C PHE A 160 7.18 -18.53 18.62
N ARG A 161 6.49 -19.57 18.14
CA ARG A 161 6.39 -19.86 16.70
C ARG A 161 5.67 -18.75 15.92
N LYS A 162 4.63 -18.15 16.52
CA LYS A 162 3.92 -16.98 15.96
C LYS A 162 4.85 -15.77 15.87
N PHE A 163 5.64 -15.50 16.89
CA PHE A 163 6.69 -14.48 16.86
C PHE A 163 7.70 -14.71 15.73
N GLU A 164 8.24 -15.92 15.62
CA GLU A 164 9.17 -16.26 14.54
C GLU A 164 8.55 -16.11 13.15
N PHE A 165 7.27 -16.47 13.01
CA PHE A 165 6.52 -16.32 11.76
C PHE A 165 6.40 -14.84 11.37
N ILE A 166 5.99 -13.97 12.30
CA ILE A 166 5.83 -12.53 12.00
C ILE A 166 7.17 -11.89 11.63
N ILE A 167 8.27 -12.24 12.30
CA ILE A 167 9.61 -11.75 11.92
C ILE A 167 9.95 -12.15 10.47
N LEU A 168 9.66 -13.39 10.09
CA LEU A 168 9.90 -13.85 8.72
C LEU A 168 9.02 -13.15 7.70
N GLU A 169 7.77 -12.85 8.02
CA GLU A 169 6.85 -12.15 7.11
C GLU A 169 7.24 -10.67 6.94
N LEU A 170 7.51 -9.95 8.03
CA LEU A 170 7.77 -8.51 7.98
C LEU A 170 9.12 -8.16 7.35
N PHE A 171 10.11 -9.06 7.46
CA PHE A 171 11.49 -8.75 7.10
C PHE A 171 12.02 -9.62 5.94
N LYS A 172 11.14 -10.14 5.08
CA LYS A 172 11.55 -10.77 3.81
C LYS A 172 12.46 -9.81 3.04
N SER A 173 13.49 -10.37 2.40
CA SER A 173 14.37 -9.57 1.54
C SER A 173 13.62 -9.11 0.29
N SER A 174 14.00 -7.96 -0.28
CA SER A 174 13.42 -7.47 -1.53
C SER A 174 13.58 -8.47 -2.68
N THR A 175 14.69 -9.22 -2.72
CA THR A 175 14.90 -10.29 -3.70
C THR A 175 13.90 -11.44 -3.54
N GLU A 176 13.64 -11.89 -2.30
CA GLU A 176 12.64 -12.93 -2.05
C GLU A 176 11.23 -12.46 -2.39
N ILE A 177 10.87 -11.23 -2.02
CA ILE A 177 9.56 -10.64 -2.37
C ILE A 177 9.42 -10.59 -3.89
N LYS A 178 10.44 -10.09 -4.60
CA LYS A 178 10.44 -10.00 -6.06
C LYS A 178 10.22 -11.37 -6.70
N ASN A 179 10.98 -12.38 -6.29
CA ASN A 179 10.85 -13.74 -6.83
C ASN A 179 9.44 -14.30 -6.58
N ASN A 180 8.90 -14.13 -5.38
CA ASN A 180 7.54 -14.57 -5.06
C ASN A 180 6.47 -13.85 -5.91
N LEU A 181 6.65 -12.55 -6.18
CA LEU A 181 5.76 -11.79 -7.05
C LEU A 181 5.89 -12.24 -8.51
N ASP A 182 7.10 -12.55 -8.98
CA ASP A 182 7.34 -13.10 -10.31
C ASP A 182 6.62 -14.44 -10.49
N ASP A 183 6.70 -15.32 -9.49
CA ASP A 183 5.97 -16.59 -9.49
C ASP A 183 4.45 -16.38 -9.56
N LEU A 184 3.90 -15.43 -8.78
CA LEU A 184 2.47 -15.09 -8.83
C LEU A 184 2.05 -14.55 -10.20
N MET A 185 2.83 -13.64 -10.81
CA MET A 185 2.54 -13.12 -12.14
C MET A 185 2.56 -14.22 -13.21
N ASN A 186 3.33 -15.29 -12.98
CA ASN A 186 3.45 -16.44 -13.88
C ASN A 186 2.31 -17.47 -13.76
N VAL A 187 1.40 -17.34 -12.78
CA VAL A 187 0.20 -18.18 -12.69
C VAL A 187 -0.73 -17.97 -13.89
N SER A 188 -1.22 -19.06 -14.50
CA SER A 188 -2.14 -19.00 -15.65
C SER A 188 -3.60 -18.83 -15.24
N GLU A 189 -4.01 -19.48 -14.15
CA GLU A 189 -5.37 -19.44 -13.58
C GLU A 189 -5.27 -18.98 -12.12
N PRO A 190 -5.26 -17.65 -11.88
CA PRO A 190 -5.24 -17.14 -10.51
C PRO A 190 -6.54 -17.50 -9.78
N ASN A 191 -6.48 -17.52 -8.44
CA ASN A 191 -7.61 -17.80 -7.54
C ASN A 191 -7.43 -17.02 -6.23
N ASP A 192 -8.34 -17.21 -5.26
CA ASP A 192 -8.29 -16.48 -3.98
C ASP A 192 -7.05 -16.75 -3.14
N ASP A 193 -6.46 -17.96 -3.20
CA ASP A 193 -5.20 -18.26 -2.50
C ASP A 193 -4.05 -17.40 -3.05
N HIS A 194 -4.05 -17.15 -4.35
CA HIS A 194 -3.06 -16.26 -4.97
C HIS A 194 -3.25 -14.80 -4.55
N ILE A 195 -4.50 -14.34 -4.32
CA ILE A 195 -4.77 -13.01 -3.77
C ILE A 195 -4.26 -12.92 -2.33
N TYR A 196 -4.49 -13.95 -1.52
CA TYR A 196 -3.97 -14.01 -0.16
C TYR A 196 -2.44 -13.94 -0.12
N LEU A 197 -1.75 -14.66 -1.01
CA LEU A 197 -0.29 -14.57 -1.18
C LEU A 197 0.15 -13.18 -1.64
N LEU A 198 -0.57 -12.57 -2.60
CA LEU A 198 -0.28 -11.23 -3.09
C LEU A 198 -0.34 -10.19 -1.96
N ILE A 199 -1.38 -10.23 -1.13
CA ILE A 199 -1.57 -9.35 0.03
C ILE A 199 -0.44 -9.53 1.06
N LYS A 200 0.07 -10.75 1.22
CA LYS A 200 1.23 -11.03 2.10
C LYS A 200 2.54 -10.49 1.55
N TYR A 201 2.73 -10.51 0.24
CA TYR A 201 4.00 -10.11 -0.37
C TYR A 201 4.08 -8.61 -0.63
N ILE A 202 2.97 -7.94 -0.93
CA ILE A 202 2.94 -6.49 -1.08
C ILE A 202 2.82 -5.84 0.30
N LEU A 203 3.96 -5.45 0.88
CA LEU A 203 4.00 -4.67 2.11
C LEU A 203 4.42 -3.22 1.86
N LYS A 204 5.11 -2.94 0.75
CA LYS A 204 5.64 -1.61 0.41
C LYS A 204 5.08 -1.08 -0.91
N PRO A 205 5.04 0.25 -1.10
CA PRO A 205 4.64 0.85 -2.37
C PRO A 205 5.45 0.35 -3.56
N ALA A 206 6.74 0.09 -3.37
CA ALA A 206 7.62 -0.47 -4.39
C ALA A 206 7.21 -1.87 -4.84
N ASP A 207 6.75 -2.73 -3.93
CA ASP A 207 6.28 -4.09 -4.24
C ASP A 207 4.99 -4.03 -5.06
N SER A 208 4.06 -3.15 -4.65
CA SER A 208 2.82 -2.87 -5.38
C SER A 208 3.13 -2.35 -6.79
N HIS A 209 4.04 -1.38 -6.89
CA HIS A 209 4.47 -0.82 -8.17
C HIS A 209 5.07 -1.88 -9.08
N TYR A 210 5.96 -2.70 -8.54
CA TYR A 210 6.58 -3.80 -9.27
C TYR A 210 5.54 -4.78 -9.81
N PHE A 211 4.63 -5.27 -8.96
CA PHE A 211 3.62 -6.24 -9.37
C PHE A 211 2.68 -5.70 -10.46
N PHE A 212 2.01 -4.57 -10.22
CA PHE A 212 1.01 -4.08 -11.18
C PHE A 212 1.61 -3.53 -12.48
N THR A 213 2.88 -3.11 -12.47
CA THR A 213 3.56 -2.69 -13.70
C THR A 213 3.90 -3.86 -14.61
N ASN A 214 4.30 -4.98 -14.01
CA ASN A 214 4.75 -6.17 -14.75
C ASN A 214 3.62 -7.17 -15.01
N LEU A 215 2.51 -7.08 -14.30
CA LEU A 215 1.34 -7.93 -14.54
C LEU A 215 0.69 -7.57 -15.88
N LYS A 216 0.55 -8.56 -16.76
CA LYS A 216 -0.06 -8.41 -18.09
C LYS A 216 -1.22 -9.37 -18.35
N LYS A 217 -1.48 -10.31 -17.46
CA LYS A 217 -2.44 -11.39 -17.69
C LYS A 217 -3.86 -10.96 -17.35
N PRO A 218 -4.81 -10.92 -18.31
CA PRO A 218 -6.15 -10.40 -18.06
C PRO A 218 -6.98 -11.22 -17.05
N LYS A 219 -6.65 -12.51 -16.87
CA LYS A 219 -7.36 -13.40 -15.93
C LYS A 219 -7.27 -12.96 -14.47
N TRP A 220 -6.32 -12.10 -14.13
CA TRP A 220 -6.24 -11.50 -12.79
C TRP A 220 -7.31 -10.44 -12.54
N PHE A 221 -7.93 -9.88 -13.58
CA PHE A 221 -8.79 -8.71 -13.46
C PHE A 221 -9.97 -8.94 -12.51
N GLU A 222 -10.74 -10.01 -12.70
CA GLU A 222 -11.94 -10.26 -11.89
C GLU A 222 -11.59 -10.49 -10.41
N LEU A 223 -10.50 -11.20 -10.12
CA LEU A 223 -10.05 -11.39 -8.74
C LEU A 223 -9.61 -10.06 -8.10
N LEU A 224 -8.78 -9.27 -8.79
CA LEU A 224 -8.34 -7.97 -8.28
C LEU A 224 -9.52 -7.02 -8.05
N LYS A 225 -10.51 -7.05 -8.94
CA LYS A 225 -11.74 -6.26 -8.82
C LYS A 225 -12.59 -6.69 -7.63
N ASN A 226 -12.83 -8.00 -7.48
CA ASN A 226 -13.63 -8.55 -6.39
C ASN A 226 -13.00 -8.27 -5.01
N HIS A 227 -11.68 -8.19 -4.96
CA HIS A 227 -10.91 -7.82 -3.76
C HIS A 227 -10.61 -6.31 -3.65
N ASN A 228 -11.35 -5.48 -4.38
CA ASN A 228 -11.33 -4.01 -4.28
C ASN A 228 -9.97 -3.33 -4.56
N PHE A 229 -9.07 -3.95 -5.34
CA PHE A 229 -7.76 -3.36 -5.65
C PHE A 229 -7.86 -2.06 -6.47
N PHE A 230 -8.94 -1.89 -7.24
CA PHE A 230 -9.12 -0.72 -8.12
C PHE A 230 -9.86 0.46 -7.47
N LYS A 231 -10.00 0.48 -6.14
CA LYS A 231 -10.50 1.67 -5.43
C LYS A 231 -9.42 2.74 -5.34
N GLU A 232 -9.83 4.00 -5.47
CA GLU A 232 -8.94 5.14 -5.27
C GLU A 232 -8.35 5.11 -3.84
N PRO A 233 -7.02 5.18 -3.68
CA PRO A 233 -6.39 5.06 -2.37
C PRO A 233 -6.66 6.31 -1.52
N LYS A 234 -6.96 6.07 -0.24
CA LYS A 234 -7.18 7.13 0.76
C LYS A 234 -5.83 7.72 1.17
N GLY A 235 -5.57 8.99 0.86
CA GLY A 235 -4.32 9.67 1.28
C GLY A 235 -3.46 10.22 0.14
N LEU A 236 -3.99 10.26 -1.08
CA LEU A 236 -3.42 11.09 -2.15
C LEU A 236 -3.67 12.56 -1.80
N ASP A 237 -2.68 13.23 -1.24
CA ASP A 237 -2.71 14.68 -1.06
C ASP A 237 -2.82 15.35 -2.45
N PRO A 238 -3.92 16.08 -2.74
CA PRO A 238 -4.12 16.74 -4.03
C PRO A 238 -2.99 17.71 -4.43
N GLY A 239 -2.21 18.21 -3.46
CA GLY A 239 -1.13 19.19 -3.66
C GLY A 239 0.29 18.59 -3.60
N SER A 240 0.44 17.29 -3.30
CA SER A 240 1.77 16.69 -3.18
C SER A 240 2.37 16.36 -4.54
N PHE A 241 3.48 17.01 -4.87
CA PHE A 241 4.32 16.67 -6.04
C PHE A 241 5.07 15.34 -5.87
N MET A 242 5.05 14.74 -4.67
CA MET A 242 5.63 13.42 -4.49
C MET A 242 4.78 12.40 -5.25
N ILE A 243 5.44 11.58 -6.06
CA ILE A 243 4.86 10.59 -6.96
C ILE A 243 4.12 9.52 -6.11
N HIS A 244 2.91 9.82 -5.69
CA HIS A 244 1.99 8.83 -5.13
C HIS A 244 1.32 8.15 -6.31
N PHE A 245 2.05 7.19 -6.89
CA PHE A 245 1.61 6.41 -8.03
C PHE A 245 0.48 5.47 -7.59
N PHE A 246 -0.60 5.36 -8.37
CA PHE A 246 -1.65 4.36 -8.21
C PHE A 246 -1.33 3.18 -9.16
N PRO A 247 -0.55 2.17 -8.73
CA PRO A 247 0.09 1.26 -9.69
C PRO A 247 -0.87 0.37 -10.46
N GLN A 248 -2.07 0.18 -9.94
CA GLN A 248 -3.14 -0.59 -10.55
C GLN A 248 -3.51 -0.05 -11.92
N MET A 249 -3.31 1.25 -12.18
CA MET A 249 -3.50 1.85 -13.50
C MET A 249 -2.54 1.27 -14.54
N ASN A 250 -1.31 0.90 -14.17
CA ASN A 250 -0.41 0.24 -15.12
C ASN A 250 -0.94 -1.12 -15.54
N TYR A 251 -1.54 -1.87 -14.61
CA TYR A 251 -2.17 -3.14 -14.94
C TYR A 251 -3.38 -2.94 -15.86
N LEU A 252 -4.26 -1.99 -15.54
CA LEU A 252 -5.41 -1.66 -16.40
C LEU A 252 -4.97 -1.26 -17.81
N LYS A 253 -3.91 -0.45 -17.93
CA LYS A 253 -3.29 -0.11 -19.21
C LYS A 253 -2.80 -1.34 -19.96
N ASN A 254 -2.13 -2.27 -19.29
CA ASN A 254 -1.58 -3.48 -19.92
C ASN A 254 -2.66 -4.40 -20.49
N ILE A 255 -3.86 -4.41 -19.91
CA ILE A 255 -4.97 -5.28 -20.34
C ILE A 255 -6.06 -4.54 -21.14
N ALA A 256 -5.91 -3.23 -21.36
CA ALA A 256 -6.95 -2.38 -21.93
C ALA A 256 -7.43 -2.84 -23.32
N SER A 257 -6.53 -3.39 -24.13
CA SER A 257 -6.86 -3.94 -25.46
C SER A 257 -7.61 -5.27 -25.38
N GLU A 258 -7.32 -6.12 -24.39
CA GLU A 258 -7.91 -7.46 -24.23
C GLU A 258 -9.21 -7.44 -23.41
N LYS A 259 -9.36 -6.47 -22.50
CA LYS A 259 -10.47 -6.33 -21.54
C LYS A 259 -11.04 -4.92 -21.51
N PRO A 260 -11.46 -4.35 -22.66
CA PRO A 260 -11.82 -2.95 -22.75
C PRO A 260 -13.10 -2.58 -22.00
N ASP A 261 -14.13 -3.45 -21.99
CA ASP A 261 -15.37 -3.22 -21.25
C ASP A 261 -15.13 -3.14 -19.74
N GLU A 262 -14.36 -4.11 -19.24
CA GLU A 262 -13.99 -4.21 -17.84
C GLU A 262 -13.14 -3.01 -17.38
N VAL A 263 -12.15 -2.61 -18.19
CA VAL A 263 -11.33 -1.42 -17.90
C VAL A 263 -12.19 -0.16 -17.91
N LEU A 264 -13.07 0.02 -18.90
CA LEU A 264 -13.94 1.18 -19.00
C LEU A 264 -14.88 1.31 -17.79
N GLN A 265 -15.36 0.18 -17.24
CA GLN A 265 -16.15 0.17 -16.02
C GLN A 265 -15.35 0.72 -14.83
N VAL A 266 -14.10 0.31 -14.67
CA VAL A 266 -13.22 0.82 -13.60
C VAL A 266 -12.94 2.31 -13.79
N LEU A 267 -12.58 2.74 -15.00
CA LEU A 267 -12.32 4.16 -15.29
C LEU A 267 -13.54 5.04 -15.01
N SER A 268 -14.75 4.55 -15.31
CA SER A 268 -16.00 5.26 -15.00
C SER A 268 -16.18 5.49 -13.51
N ASN A 269 -15.79 4.53 -12.66
CA ASN A 269 -15.86 4.67 -11.20
C ASN A 269 -14.84 5.66 -10.65
N LEU A 270 -13.74 5.91 -11.38
CA LEU A 270 -12.67 6.81 -10.99
C LEU A 270 -12.81 8.23 -11.59
N GLN A 271 -13.82 8.48 -12.43
CA GLN A 271 -13.91 9.71 -13.24
C GLN A 271 -14.07 11.01 -12.44
N ASP A 272 -14.52 10.94 -11.18
CA ASP A 272 -14.74 12.10 -10.31
C ASP A 272 -13.54 12.41 -9.38
N THR A 273 -12.41 11.71 -9.56
CA THR A 273 -11.18 11.96 -8.80
C THR A 273 -10.71 13.43 -8.87
N GLN A 274 -10.21 13.93 -7.75
CA GLN A 274 -9.57 15.25 -7.67
C GLN A 274 -8.04 15.17 -7.78
N THR A 275 -7.47 13.97 -7.77
CA THR A 275 -6.01 13.80 -7.84
C THR A 275 -5.52 13.91 -9.28
N LEU A 276 -4.73 14.93 -9.58
CA LEU A 276 -4.17 15.19 -10.92
C LEU A 276 -3.38 13.99 -11.48
N ILE A 277 -2.63 13.29 -10.63
CA ILE A 277 -1.87 12.09 -11.02
C ILE A 277 -2.82 10.98 -11.50
N LEU A 278 -3.93 10.76 -10.80
CA LEU A 278 -4.90 9.74 -11.18
C LEU A 278 -5.64 10.13 -12.47
N ARG A 279 -5.99 11.42 -12.62
CA ARG A 279 -6.53 11.97 -13.87
C ARG A 279 -5.64 11.65 -15.07
N ARG A 280 -4.34 11.90 -14.94
CA ARG A 280 -3.35 11.56 -15.97
C ARG A 280 -3.33 10.06 -16.26
N ALA A 281 -3.23 9.23 -15.23
CA ALA A 281 -3.21 7.78 -15.39
C ALA A 281 -4.48 7.23 -16.07
N ILE A 282 -5.64 7.85 -15.82
CA ILE A 282 -6.89 7.49 -16.51
C ILE A 282 -6.80 7.82 -18.00
N ILE A 283 -6.34 9.01 -18.38
CA ILE A 283 -6.19 9.35 -19.82
C ILE A 283 -5.15 8.43 -20.49
N GLU A 284 -4.04 8.11 -19.81
CA GLU A 284 -3.07 7.15 -20.30
C GLU A 284 -3.69 5.75 -20.50
N CYS A 285 -4.59 5.31 -19.63
CA CYS A 285 -5.36 4.07 -19.85
C CYS A 285 -6.32 4.18 -21.03
N ILE A 286 -7.05 5.31 -21.16
CA ILE A 286 -7.96 5.55 -22.28
C ILE A 286 -7.22 5.42 -23.61
N LYS A 287 -6.01 5.99 -23.72
CA LYS A 287 -5.17 5.86 -24.91
C LYS A 287 -4.88 4.40 -25.32
N ASN A 288 -4.86 3.47 -24.36
CA ASN A 288 -4.54 2.06 -24.64
C ASN A 288 -5.80 1.20 -24.92
N LEU A 289 -7.00 1.80 -24.89
CA LEU A 289 -8.23 1.12 -25.31
C LEU A 289 -8.28 0.99 -26.84
N PRO A 290 -8.99 -0.01 -27.38
CA PRO A 290 -9.35 -0.04 -28.80
C PRO A 290 -10.14 1.22 -29.18
N ILE A 291 -10.00 1.68 -30.43
CA ILE A 291 -10.57 2.97 -30.85
C ILE A 291 -12.09 3.07 -30.65
N ASP A 292 -12.82 2.00 -30.93
CA ASP A 292 -14.27 1.89 -30.70
C ASP A 292 -14.68 2.09 -29.23
N TYR A 293 -13.74 1.89 -28.30
CA TYR A 293 -13.94 2.11 -26.87
C TYR A 293 -13.47 3.47 -26.42
N VAL A 294 -12.43 4.03 -27.05
CA VAL A 294 -12.02 5.42 -26.85
C VAL A 294 -13.20 6.35 -27.12
N THR A 295 -13.97 6.13 -28.19
CA THR A 295 -15.14 6.96 -28.52
C THR A 295 -16.28 6.89 -27.49
N LYS A 296 -16.27 5.89 -26.59
CA LYS A 296 -17.23 5.74 -25.48
C LYS A 296 -16.81 6.52 -24.22
N THR A 297 -15.62 7.13 -24.17
CA THR A 297 -15.09 7.79 -22.96
C THR A 297 -15.49 9.27 -22.84
N ASP A 298 -16.42 9.79 -23.64
CA ASP A 298 -16.83 11.22 -23.65
C ASP A 298 -17.10 11.76 -22.23
N LYS A 299 -17.92 11.01 -21.47
CA LYS A 299 -18.30 11.41 -20.10
C LYS A 299 -17.11 11.45 -19.15
N ILE A 300 -16.21 10.46 -19.26
CA ILE A 300 -15.01 10.34 -18.42
C ILE A 300 -14.05 11.50 -18.72
N LEU A 301 -13.75 11.72 -20.01
CA LEU A 301 -12.85 12.80 -20.44
C LEU A 301 -13.35 14.16 -19.95
N LYS A 302 -14.64 14.49 -20.18
CA LYS A 302 -15.25 15.74 -19.71
C LYS A 302 -15.16 15.96 -18.20
N ARG A 303 -15.18 14.89 -17.40
CA ARG A 303 -15.07 14.98 -15.93
C ARG A 303 -13.63 15.23 -15.50
N ILE A 304 -12.70 14.51 -16.10
CA ILE A 304 -11.27 14.52 -15.76
C ILE A 304 -10.58 15.80 -16.22
N THR A 305 -10.98 16.37 -17.36
CA THR A 305 -10.36 17.56 -17.96
C THR A 305 -10.95 18.88 -17.47
N LYS A 306 -11.67 18.91 -16.34
CA LYS A 306 -12.23 20.17 -15.80
C LYS A 306 -11.18 21.19 -15.34
N SER A 307 -9.94 20.76 -15.13
CA SER A 307 -8.84 21.61 -14.66
C SER A 307 -7.69 21.55 -15.66
N PRO A 308 -7.12 22.71 -16.07
CA PRO A 308 -6.01 22.74 -17.02
C PRO A 308 -4.76 22.07 -16.44
N ASP A 309 -4.24 21.10 -17.19
CA ASP A 309 -2.95 20.44 -16.94
C ASP A 309 -2.27 20.18 -18.28
N ILE A 310 -1.08 20.76 -18.47
CA ILE A 310 -0.28 20.66 -19.70
C ILE A 310 0.07 19.21 -20.01
N ALA A 311 0.31 18.37 -18.99
CA ALA A 311 0.64 16.96 -19.21
C ALA A 311 -0.53 16.18 -19.83
N LEU A 312 -1.78 16.51 -19.44
CA LEU A 312 -2.98 15.92 -20.04
C LEU A 312 -3.10 16.29 -21.51
N HIS A 313 -2.73 17.52 -21.89
CA HIS A 313 -2.79 17.96 -23.29
C HIS A 313 -1.91 17.10 -24.20
N SER A 314 -0.71 16.73 -23.76
CA SER A 314 0.18 15.89 -24.56
C SER A 314 -0.46 14.54 -24.87
N ILE A 315 -1.08 13.89 -23.87
CA ILE A 315 -1.71 12.58 -24.05
C ILE A 315 -2.98 12.70 -24.91
N LEU A 316 -3.75 13.78 -24.74
CA LEU A 316 -4.93 14.05 -25.59
C LEU A 316 -4.53 14.28 -27.05
N LYS A 317 -3.39 14.94 -27.33
CA LYS A 317 -2.86 15.08 -28.70
C LYS A 317 -2.62 13.71 -29.34
N GLU A 318 -2.03 12.79 -28.58
CA GLU A 318 -1.78 11.42 -29.06
C GLU A 318 -3.10 10.70 -29.38
N ILE A 319 -4.11 10.79 -28.49
CA ILE A 319 -5.44 10.24 -28.76
C ILE A 319 -6.09 10.87 -30.01
N CYS A 320 -5.93 12.18 -30.21
CA CYS A 320 -6.43 12.85 -31.41
C CYS A 320 -5.78 12.32 -32.69
N LEU A 321 -4.48 11.99 -32.67
CA LEU A 321 -3.81 11.38 -33.82
C LEU A 321 -4.40 10.00 -34.13
N ASP A 322 -4.58 9.17 -33.10
CA ASP A 322 -5.18 7.84 -33.26
C ASP A 322 -6.62 7.94 -33.83
N LEU A 323 -7.41 8.92 -33.41
CA LEU A 323 -8.76 9.17 -33.95
C LEU A 323 -8.74 9.62 -35.42
N ILE A 324 -7.75 10.42 -35.82
CA ILE A 324 -7.58 10.84 -37.22
C ILE A 324 -7.26 9.62 -38.10
N GLU A 325 -6.32 8.80 -37.67
CA GLU A 325 -5.91 7.60 -38.41
C GLU A 325 -7.07 6.62 -38.61
N ASN A 326 -8.01 6.58 -37.66
CA ASN A 326 -9.20 5.72 -37.71
C ASN A 326 -10.47 6.43 -38.20
N SER A 327 -10.37 7.67 -38.71
CA SER A 327 -11.51 8.45 -39.24
C SER A 327 -12.66 8.71 -38.24
N GLU A 328 -12.36 8.76 -36.94
CA GLU A 328 -13.33 9.00 -35.86
C GLU A 328 -13.55 10.50 -35.60
N ILE A 329 -14.03 11.20 -36.63
CA ILE A 329 -14.09 12.68 -36.68
C ILE A 329 -15.04 13.28 -35.64
N ASP A 330 -16.20 12.66 -35.41
CA ASP A 330 -17.21 13.15 -34.46
C ASP A 330 -16.68 13.16 -33.02
N PHE A 331 -15.83 12.20 -32.67
CA PHE A 331 -15.23 12.13 -31.34
C PHE A 331 -13.99 13.02 -31.23
N LEU A 332 -13.19 13.12 -32.30
CA LEU A 332 -12.09 14.07 -32.42
C LEU A 332 -12.56 15.51 -32.14
N GLU A 333 -13.67 15.93 -32.72
CA GLU A 333 -14.23 17.27 -32.49
C GLU A 333 -14.52 17.52 -30.99
N LYS A 334 -15.02 16.51 -30.28
CA LYS A 334 -15.30 16.60 -28.84
C LYS A 334 -14.02 16.77 -28.03
N ILE A 335 -12.97 16.00 -28.33
CA ILE A 335 -11.68 16.13 -27.64
C ILE A 335 -11.05 17.50 -27.93
N LEU A 336 -11.08 17.96 -29.17
CA LEU A 336 -10.55 19.28 -29.52
C LEU A 336 -11.29 20.39 -28.75
N LYS A 337 -12.62 20.32 -28.63
CA LYS A 337 -13.39 21.28 -27.80
C LYS A 337 -12.96 21.26 -26.33
N ILE A 338 -12.68 20.08 -25.77
CA ILE A 338 -12.12 19.95 -24.43
C ILE A 338 -10.76 20.66 -24.34
N MET A 339 -9.86 20.36 -25.26
CA MET A 339 -8.52 20.97 -25.30
C MET A 339 -8.56 22.49 -25.46
N PHE A 340 -9.50 23.02 -26.26
CA PHE A 340 -9.67 24.46 -26.43
C PHE A 340 -10.37 25.15 -25.26
N SER A 341 -11.04 24.41 -24.39
CA SER A 341 -11.73 24.97 -23.22
C SER A 341 -10.78 25.36 -22.09
N PHE A 342 -9.53 24.90 -22.14
CA PHE A 342 -8.48 25.28 -21.20
C PHE A 342 -8.08 26.75 -21.42
N LYS A 343 -8.67 27.65 -20.65
CA LYS A 343 -8.22 29.04 -20.54
C LYS A 343 -6.83 29.04 -19.87
N ASP A 344 -5.90 29.83 -20.42
CA ASP A 344 -4.52 30.07 -19.96
C ASP A 344 -3.41 29.10 -20.42
N THR A 345 -2.77 29.45 -21.54
CA THR A 345 -1.42 30.06 -21.60
C THR A 345 -1.10 30.37 -23.07
N SER A 346 -0.50 31.51 -23.39
CA SER A 346 -0.18 31.91 -24.79
C SER A 346 0.65 30.87 -25.55
N GLN A 347 1.45 30.07 -24.84
CA GLN A 347 2.23 28.95 -25.37
C GLN A 347 1.34 27.79 -25.87
N SER A 348 0.25 27.47 -25.15
CA SER A 348 -0.68 26.38 -25.47
C SER A 348 -1.37 26.59 -26.82
N SER A 349 -1.77 27.83 -27.11
CA SER A 349 -2.49 28.16 -28.35
C SER A 349 -1.65 27.96 -29.61
N GLU A 350 -0.37 28.33 -29.58
CA GLU A 350 0.52 28.16 -30.73
C GLU A 350 0.86 26.67 -30.96
N ASP A 351 1.09 25.92 -29.88
CA ASP A 351 1.32 24.47 -29.94
C ASP A 351 0.08 23.70 -30.40
N LEU A 352 -1.13 24.16 -30.07
CA LEU A 352 -2.37 23.58 -30.58
C LEU A 352 -2.58 23.91 -32.06
N LEU A 353 -2.25 25.13 -32.49
CA LEU A 353 -2.30 25.54 -33.91
C LEU A 353 -1.33 24.72 -34.76
N ARG A 354 -0.09 24.52 -34.30
CA ARG A 354 0.90 23.65 -34.97
C ARG A 354 0.43 22.20 -35.03
N PHE A 355 -0.17 21.70 -33.95
CA PHE A 355 -0.78 20.37 -33.92
C PHE A 355 -1.90 20.24 -34.95
N LEU A 356 -2.84 21.19 -34.99
CA LEU A 356 -3.94 21.20 -35.96
C LEU A 356 -3.45 21.27 -37.40
N LEU A 357 -2.42 22.07 -37.69
CA LEU A 357 -1.81 22.10 -39.02
C LEU A 357 -1.21 20.74 -39.41
N THR A 358 -0.59 20.04 -38.45
CA THR A 358 -0.02 18.70 -38.68
C THR A 358 -1.13 17.65 -38.90
N ALA A 359 -2.16 17.67 -38.06
CA ALA A 359 -3.35 16.83 -38.19
C ALA A 359 -4.06 17.04 -39.55
N PHE A 360 -4.23 18.30 -39.97
CA PHE A 360 -4.87 18.63 -41.24
C PHE A 360 -4.09 18.09 -42.44
N ASN A 361 -2.75 18.15 -42.39
CA ASN A 361 -1.89 17.57 -43.42
C ASN A 361 -1.91 16.04 -43.47
N LEU A 362 -2.25 15.36 -42.37
CA LEU A 362 -2.42 13.91 -42.32
C LEU A 362 -3.76 13.48 -42.94
N VAL A 363 -4.83 14.24 -42.71
CA VAL A 363 -6.19 13.97 -43.26
C VAL A 363 -6.25 14.21 -44.78
N LEU A 364 -5.47 15.14 -45.30
CA LEU A 364 -5.46 15.49 -46.73
C LEU A 364 -4.60 14.54 -47.61
N LYS A 365 -3.83 13.63 -47.01
CA LYS A 365 -3.08 12.58 -47.70
C LYS A 365 -3.88 11.28 -47.70
#